data_AF-A0AAD6TV98-F1
#
_entry.id   AF-A0AAD6TV98-F1
#
_cell.length_a   1.000
_cell.length_b   1.000
_cell.length_c   1.000
_cell.angle_alpha   90.00
_cell.angle_beta   90.00
_cell.angle_gamma   90.00
#
_symmetry.space_group_name_H-M   'P 1'
#
loop_
_entity.id
_entity.type
_entity.pdbx_description
1 polymer ?
#
loop_
_entity_poly.entity_id
_entity_poly.type
_entity_poly.pdbx_seq_one_letter_code
_entity_poly.pdbx_strand_id
1 'polypeptide(L)'
;LRSRLYSTVSAAPTFTAVFTRSRTNPNGLRFPCVESIFNHFGLQPYIHDIEVELKHGRRTSTFRAFFKRHVRLPANPTVAIKGDLLLMRVGSRNENLVVNLRKGDRQLADYIAKQ
;
A
#
# COMPACT_ATOMS: atom_id res chain seq x y z
N LEU A 1 -0.62 -5.61 -9.86
CA LEU A 1 0.69 -5.03 -9.49
C LEU A 1 1.16 -5.61 -8.16
N ARG A 2 2.44 -5.91 -7.99
CA ARG A 2 3.02 -6.44 -6.74
C ARG A 2 3.12 -5.32 -5.70
N SER A 3 2.53 -5.54 -4.53
CA SER A 3 2.45 -4.62 -3.39
C SER A 3 2.87 -5.33 -2.10
N ARG A 4 3.08 -4.58 -1.01
CA ARG A 4 3.51 -5.11 0.29
C ARG A 4 2.36 -4.95 1.28
N LEU A 5 1.81 -6.05 1.77
CA LEU A 5 0.68 -6.08 2.69
C LEU A 5 1.16 -6.41 4.11
N TYR A 6 0.76 -5.58 5.07
CA TYR A 6 0.88 -5.79 6.51
C TYR A 6 -0.53 -6.03 7.04
N SER A 7 -0.88 -7.31 7.21
CA SER A 7 -2.22 -7.67 7.63
C SER A 7 -2.30 -7.94 9.12
N THR A 8 -3.44 -7.61 9.71
CA THR A 8 -3.83 -8.00 11.07
C THR A 8 -3.84 -9.51 11.30
N VAL A 9 -4.03 -10.32 10.26
CA VAL A 9 -4.09 -11.79 10.38
C VAL A 9 -2.73 -12.50 10.29
N SER A 10 -1.65 -11.78 9.97
CA SER A 10 -0.33 -12.37 9.79
C SER A 10 0.78 -11.48 10.33
N ALA A 11 1.64 -12.02 11.19
CA ALA A 11 2.86 -11.37 11.66
C ALA A 11 3.93 -11.21 10.57
N ALA A 12 3.84 -11.98 9.48
CA ALA A 12 4.74 -11.86 8.35
C ALA A 12 4.07 -11.01 7.25
N PRO A 13 4.66 -9.88 6.84
CA PRO A 13 4.13 -9.12 5.71
C PRO A 13 4.32 -9.90 4.42
N THR A 14 3.35 -9.81 3.52
CA THR A 14 3.30 -10.60 2.30
C THR A 14 3.38 -9.71 1.06
N PHE A 15 3.72 -10.33 -0.07
CA PHE A 15 3.50 -9.67 -1.36
C PHE A 15 2.12 -10.04 -1.86
N THR A 16 1.32 -9.05 -2.24
CA THR A 16 0.01 -9.30 -2.85
C THR A 16 -0.12 -8.60 -4.19
N ALA A 17 -0.89 -9.20 -5.09
CA ALA A 17 -1.18 -8.64 -6.39
C ALA A 17 -2.45 -7.80 -6.31
N VAL A 18 -2.32 -6.49 -6.56
CA VAL A 18 -3.47 -5.57 -6.61
C VAL A 18 -3.89 -5.40 -8.06
N PHE A 19 -5.17 -5.63 -8.36
CA PHE A 19 -5.72 -5.38 -9.69
C PHE A 19 -5.75 -3.87 -9.95
N THR A 20 -5.39 -3.46 -11.17
CA THR A 20 -5.33 -2.02 -11.53
C THR A 20 -6.13 -1.69 -12.78
N ARG A 21 -7.23 -2.40 -13.02
CA ARG A 21 -7.95 -2.35 -14.30
C ARG A 21 -8.87 -1.13 -14.33
N SER A 22 -8.70 -0.26 -15.31
CA SER A 22 -9.74 0.64 -15.79
C SER A 22 -9.89 0.41 -17.28
N ARG A 23 -11.07 -0.07 -17.72
CA ARG A 23 -11.36 -0.38 -19.13
C ARG A 23 -11.52 0.88 -19.99
N THR A 24 -11.70 2.04 -19.36
CA THR A 24 -12.13 3.29 -19.99
C THR A 24 -11.14 4.42 -19.75
N ASN A 25 -9.87 4.13 -19.49
CA ASN A 25 -8.91 5.18 -19.14
C ASN A 25 -8.17 5.75 -20.36
N PRO A 26 -8.58 6.92 -20.91
CA PRO A 26 -7.94 7.50 -22.08
C PRO A 26 -6.46 7.86 -21.86
N ASN A 27 -6.02 8.01 -20.60
CA ASN A 27 -4.68 8.46 -20.26
C ASN A 27 -3.74 7.35 -19.74
N GLY A 28 -4.17 6.09 -19.78
CA GLY A 28 -3.37 4.97 -19.28
C GLY A 28 -3.16 4.96 -17.76
N LEU A 29 -3.95 5.72 -16.99
CA LEU A 29 -3.83 5.75 -15.53
C LEU A 29 -4.22 4.40 -14.91
N ARG A 30 -3.47 3.97 -13.90
CA ARG A 30 -3.68 2.70 -13.20
C ARG A 30 -4.22 2.98 -11.82
N PHE A 31 -5.52 2.79 -11.63
CA PHE A 31 -6.17 2.89 -10.32
C PHE A 31 -6.13 1.54 -9.63
N PRO A 32 -5.47 1.42 -8.46
CA PRO A 32 -5.43 0.17 -7.72
C PRO A 32 -6.78 -0.11 -7.05
N CYS A 33 -7.38 -1.25 -7.38
CA CYS A 33 -8.56 -1.80 -6.72
C CYS A 33 -8.14 -2.50 -5.42
N VAL A 34 -7.80 -1.68 -4.43
CA VAL A 34 -7.33 -2.13 -3.11
C VAL A 34 -8.45 -2.74 -2.28
N GLU A 35 -9.70 -2.44 -2.61
CA GLU A 35 -10.91 -2.97 -1.97
C GLU A 35 -10.95 -4.50 -2.02
N SER A 36 -10.36 -5.10 -3.05
CA SER A 36 -10.24 -6.56 -3.19
C SER A 36 -9.29 -7.22 -2.17
N ILE A 37 -8.49 -6.43 -1.45
CA ILE A 37 -7.47 -6.90 -0.49
C ILE A 37 -7.89 -6.63 0.95
N PHE A 38 -8.54 -5.50 1.22
CA PHE A 38 -8.93 -5.11 2.56
C PHE A 38 -10.21 -5.82 3.01
N ASN A 39 -10.39 -5.96 4.33
CA ASN A 39 -11.59 -6.54 4.94
C ASN A 39 -12.29 -5.52 5.85
N HIS A 40 -13.27 -5.97 6.65
CA HIS A 40 -13.91 -5.17 7.72
C HIS A 40 -14.63 -3.90 7.22
N PHE A 41 -15.22 -3.94 6.03
CA PHE A 41 -16.00 -2.82 5.48
C PHE A 41 -17.20 -2.42 6.34
N GLY A 42 -17.76 -3.34 7.14
CA GLY A 42 -18.80 -3.01 8.11
C GLY A 42 -18.34 -2.15 9.29
N LEU A 43 -17.05 -2.18 9.64
CA LEU A 43 -16.49 -1.34 10.72
C LEU A 43 -15.91 -0.03 10.19
N GLN A 44 -15.24 -0.09 9.04
CA GLN A 44 -14.68 1.06 8.35
C GLN A 44 -14.93 0.89 6.84
N PRO A 45 -15.93 1.60 6.27
CA PRO A 45 -16.29 1.46 4.87
C PRO A 45 -15.20 1.95 3.92
N TYR A 46 -14.55 3.06 4.25
CA TYR A 46 -13.59 3.71 3.36
C TYR A 46 -12.16 3.26 3.64
N ILE A 47 -11.36 3.20 2.57
CA ILE A 47 -9.91 2.99 2.64
C ILE A 47 -9.26 4.37 2.51
N HIS A 48 -8.34 4.68 3.43
CA HIS A 48 -7.58 5.91 3.35
C HIS A 48 -6.29 5.66 2.58
N ASP A 49 -5.80 6.69 1.89
CA ASP A 49 -4.49 6.66 1.26
C ASP A 49 -3.69 7.93 1.55
N ILE A 50 -2.37 7.76 1.64
CA ILE A 50 -1.40 8.86 1.73
C ILE A 50 -0.21 8.56 0.83
N GLU A 51 0.44 9.63 0.37
CA GLU A 51 1.73 9.52 -0.30
C GLU A 51 2.88 9.62 0.71
N VAL A 52 3.89 8.77 0.53
CA VAL A 52 5.08 8.72 1.37
C VAL A 52 6.31 8.81 0.49
N GLU A 53 7.06 9.90 0.65
CA GLU A 53 8.37 10.05 0.04
C GLU A 53 9.47 9.60 1.00
N LEU A 54 10.30 8.67 0.56
CA LEU A 54 11.48 8.21 1.29
C LEU A 54 12.75 8.62 0.55
N LYS A 55 13.56 9.48 1.19
CA LYS A 55 14.91 9.81 0.74
C LYS A 55 15.89 8.77 1.27
N HIS A 56 16.66 8.14 0.39
CA HIS A 56 17.70 7.16 0.75
C HIS A 56 18.93 7.35 -0.14
N GLY A 57 20.05 7.71 0.49
CA GLY A 57 21.26 8.13 -0.21
C GLY A 57 20.97 9.32 -1.15
N ARG A 58 21.28 9.15 -2.44
CA ARG A 58 21.03 10.16 -3.50
C ARG A 58 19.71 9.95 -4.25
N ARG A 59 18.81 9.10 -3.75
CA ARG A 59 17.56 8.73 -4.43
C ARG A 59 16.35 9.07 -3.57
N THR A 60 15.28 9.52 -4.21
CA THR A 60 13.95 9.62 -3.61
C THR A 60 13.09 8.48 -4.15
N SER A 61 12.27 7.88 -3.30
CA SER A 61 11.31 6.86 -3.69
C SER A 61 9.95 7.17 -3.09
N THR A 62 8.96 7.28 -3.95
CA THR A 62 7.59 7.60 -3.58
C THR A 62 6.77 6.31 -3.50
N PHE A 63 5.98 6.21 -2.44
CA PHE A 63 5.07 5.11 -2.18
C PHE A 63 3.68 5.65 -1.91
N ARG A 64 2.66 4.89 -2.31
CA ARG A 64 1.27 5.12 -1.92
C ARG A 64 0.91 4.10 -0.84
N ALA A 65 0.54 4.60 0.32
CA ALA A 65 0.14 3.80 1.47
C ALA A 65 -1.37 3.81 1.57
N PHE A 66 -2.00 2.64 1.36
CA PHE A 66 -3.42 2.44 1.59
C PHE A 66 -3.61 1.76 2.94
N PHE A 67 -4.57 2.19 3.73
CA PHE A 67 -4.77 1.62 5.06
C PHE A 67 -6.21 1.70 5.53
N LYS A 68 -6.53 0.76 6.43
CA LYS A 68 -7.67 0.87 7.34
C LYS A 68 -7.11 1.02 8.74
N ARG A 69 -7.58 2.04 9.45
CA ARG A 69 -7.16 2.36 10.81
C ARG A 69 -8.38 2.78 11.61
N HIS A 70 -8.76 1.95 12.57
CA HIS A 70 -9.91 2.23 13.43
C HIS A 70 -9.73 1.53 14.79
N VAL A 71 -10.19 2.15 15.88
CA VAL A 71 -9.98 1.65 17.26
C VAL A 71 -10.57 0.25 17.53
N ARG A 72 -11.62 -0.10 16.78
CA ARG A 72 -12.31 -1.41 16.81
C ARG A 72 -11.70 -2.48 15.89
N LEU A 73 -10.71 -2.13 15.06
CA LEU A 73 -10.01 -3.13 14.25
C LEU A 73 -8.95 -3.85 15.10
N PRO A 74 -8.57 -5.08 14.71
CA PRO A 74 -7.50 -5.80 15.40
C PRO A 74 -6.17 -5.04 15.34
N ALA A 75 -5.33 -5.22 16.37
CA ALA A 75 -3.98 -4.69 16.36
C ALA A 75 -3.16 -5.39 15.27
N ASN A 76 -2.40 -4.62 14.49
CA ASN A 76 -1.50 -5.19 13.52
C ASN A 76 -0.23 -5.69 14.23
N PRO A 77 0.19 -6.95 14.02
CA PRO A 77 1.37 -7.49 14.69
C PRO A 77 2.70 -6.92 14.19
N THR A 78 2.72 -6.26 13.02
CA THR A 78 3.97 -5.77 12.40
C THR A 78 4.12 -4.25 12.43
N VAL A 79 3.02 -3.52 12.46
CA VAL A 79 3.00 -2.05 12.35
C VAL A 79 2.19 -1.46 13.51
N ALA A 80 2.52 -0.25 13.95
CA ALA A 80 1.92 0.38 15.13
C ALA A 80 0.51 0.97 14.89
N ILE A 81 -0.38 0.21 14.23
CA ILE A 81 -1.76 0.60 13.95
C ILE A 81 -2.75 -0.52 14.29
N LYS A 82 -4.03 -0.16 14.47
CA LYS A 82 -5.16 -1.09 14.50
C LYS A 82 -5.82 -1.16 13.13
N GLY A 83 -5.53 -2.22 12.39
CA GLY A 83 -6.00 -2.45 11.02
C GLY A 83 -4.88 -2.84 10.05
N ASP A 84 -5.18 -2.85 8.77
CA ASP A 84 -4.27 -3.33 7.71
C ASP A 84 -3.58 -2.16 7.00
N LEU A 85 -2.37 -2.38 6.49
CA LEU A 85 -1.59 -1.43 5.68
C LEU A 85 -1.11 -2.11 4.40
N LEU A 86 -1.21 -1.41 3.27
CA LEU A 86 -0.75 -1.85 1.97
C LEU A 86 0.13 -0.76 1.34
N LEU A 87 1.37 -1.11 1.03
CA LEU A 87 2.31 -0.21 0.35
C LEU A 87 2.46 -0.60 -1.12
N MET A 88 2.29 0.40 -1.98
CA MET A 88 2.53 0.30 -3.41
C MET A 88 3.59 1.33 -3.82
N ARG A 89 4.45 0.99 -4.79
CA ARG A 89 5.40 1.96 -5.33
C ARG A 89 4.72 2.88 -6.33
N VAL A 90 5.08 4.16 -6.30
CA VAL A 90 4.66 5.16 -7.27
C VAL A 90 5.71 5.26 -8.39
N GLY A 91 5.25 5.46 -9.62
CA GLY A 91 6.08 5.60 -10.81
C GLY A 91 6.85 6.91 -10.80
N SER A 92 8.15 6.87 -11.10
CA SER A 92 9.02 8.07 -11.05
C SER A 92 8.75 9.12 -12.14
N ARG A 93 7.90 8.81 -13.12
CA ARG A 93 7.53 9.73 -14.21
C ARG A 93 6.10 10.26 -14.08
N ASN A 94 5.29 9.63 -13.23
CA ASN A 94 3.89 9.99 -13.04
C ASN A 94 3.47 9.52 -11.65
N GLU A 95 3.28 10.51 -10.77
CA GLU A 95 2.93 10.31 -9.36
C GLU A 95 1.55 9.67 -9.17
N ASN A 96 0.69 9.77 -10.18
CA ASN A 96 -0.63 9.14 -10.20
C ASN A 96 -0.59 7.65 -10.63
N LEU A 97 0.58 7.11 -11.00
CA LEU A 97 0.73 5.73 -11.42
C LEU A 97 1.37 4.88 -10.33
N VAL A 98 0.61 3.92 -9.81
CA VAL A 98 1.20 2.82 -9.03
C VAL A 98 1.87 1.79 -9.94
N VAL A 99 2.99 1.25 -9.49
CA VAL A 99 3.81 0.24 -10.19
C VAL A 99 4.15 -0.94 -9.28
N ASN A 100 4.67 -2.02 -9.88
CA ASN A 100 5.14 -3.18 -9.13
C ASN A 100 6.30 -2.80 -8.21
N LEU A 101 6.27 -3.30 -6.96
CA LEU A 101 7.46 -3.35 -6.12
C LEU A 101 8.56 -4.20 -6.79
N ARG A 102 9.77 -3.64 -6.83
CA ARG A 102 10.99 -4.22 -7.40
C ARG A 102 11.85 -4.88 -6.31
N LYS A 103 12.94 -5.56 -6.72
CA LYS A 103 13.81 -6.38 -5.86
C LYS A 103 14.47 -5.62 -4.67
N GLY A 104 14.45 -4.29 -4.61
CA GLY A 104 14.91 -3.48 -3.45
C GLY A 104 13.80 -2.72 -2.70
N ASP A 105 12.59 -2.67 -3.24
CA ASP A 105 11.51 -1.88 -2.62
C ASP A 105 10.96 -2.55 -1.36
N ARG A 106 11.26 -3.84 -1.14
CA ARG A 106 10.88 -4.56 0.08
C ARG A 106 11.43 -3.87 1.33
N GLN A 107 12.74 -3.62 1.37
CA GLN A 107 13.38 -3.05 2.56
C GLN A 107 12.90 -1.62 2.80
N LEU A 108 12.67 -0.85 1.73
CA LEU A 108 12.14 0.51 1.82
C LEU A 108 10.69 0.50 2.35
N ALA A 109 9.85 -0.40 1.84
CA ALA A 109 8.48 -0.55 2.31
C ALA A 109 8.43 -1.02 3.76
N ASP A 110 9.28 -1.99 4.14
CA ASP A 110 9.39 -2.50 5.51
C ASP A 110 9.92 -1.41 6.48
N TYR A 111 10.77 -0.49 6.00
CA TYR A 111 11.21 0.69 6.76
C TYR A 111 10.08 1.70 6.96
N ILE A 112 9.38 2.09 5.87
CA ILE A 112 8.26 3.04 5.91
C ILE A 112 7.18 2.57 6.88
N ALA A 113 6.84 1.28 6.85
CA ALA A 113 5.79 0.71 7.68
C ALA A 113 6.09 0.75 9.19
N LYS A 114 7.36 0.90 9.58
CA LYS A 114 7.83 0.88 10.98
C LYS A 114 8.12 2.27 11.56
N GLN A 115 8.03 3.33 10.76
CA GLN A 115 8.10 4.72 11.25
C GLN A 115 6.79 5.08 11.95
#